data_AF-C6B926-F1
#
_entry.id   AF-C6B926-F1
#
_cell.length_a   1.000
_cell.length_b   1.000
_cell.length_c   1.000
_cell.angle_alpha   90.00
_cell.angle_beta   90.00
_cell.angle_gamma   90.00
#
_symmetry.space_group_name_H-M   'P 1'
#
loop_
_entity.id
_entity.type
_entity.pdbx_description
1 polymer ?
#
loop_
_entity_poly.entity_id
_entity_poly.type
_entity_poly.pdbx_seq_one_letter_code
_entity_poly.pdbx_strand_id
1 'polypeptide(L)' 'MAYERDMAIVFDSVTKAVIVSFRGATVYLPGPYADRKEAVLIAEAHCRRLGWRD' A
#
# COMPACT_ATOMS: atom_id res chain seq x y z
N MET A 1 15.99 1.38 0.96
CA MET A 1 14.56 1.06 1.09
C MET A 1 14.37 -0.41 0.84
N ALA A 2 14.50 -1.22 1.89
CA ALA A 2 14.14 -2.63 1.81
C ALA A 2 12.73 -2.72 2.40
N TYR A 3 11.74 -3.05 1.57
CA TYR A 3 10.41 -3.38 2.08
C TYR A 3 10.53 -4.50 3.13
N GLU A 4 9.76 -4.40 4.21
CA GLU A 4 9.75 -5.42 5.26
C GLU A 4 9.41 -6.78 4.63
N ARG A 5 9.99 -7.86 5.15
CA ARG A 5 9.57 -9.22 4.73
C ARG A 5 8.08 -9.33 5.05
N ASP A 6 7.28 -9.70 4.05
CA ASP A 6 5.79 -9.74 4.09
C ASP A 6 5.07 -8.42 3.72
N MET A 7 5.79 -7.38 3.29
CA MET A 7 5.17 -6.18 2.74
C MET A 7 4.94 -6.28 1.23
N ALA A 8 3.68 -6.16 0.79
CA ALA A 8 3.30 -6.15 -0.62
C ALA A 8 2.34 -5.00 -0.92
N ILE A 9 2.58 -4.26 -1.99
CA ILE A 9 1.70 -3.19 -2.46
C ILE A 9 1.27 -3.52 -3.88
N VAL A 10 -0.02 -3.72 -4.08
CA VAL A 10 -0.63 -4.05 -5.37
C VAL A 10 -1.60 -2.93 -5.76
N PHE A 11 -1.33 -2.28 -6.87
CA PHE A 11 -2.22 -1.27 -7.44
C PHE A 11 -3.10 -1.91 -8.50
N ASP A 12 -4.41 -1.75 -8.37
CA ASP A 12 -5.38 -2.19 -9.35
C ASP A 12 -5.65 -1.06 -10.35
N SER A 13 -5.27 -1.25 -11.61
CA SER A 13 -5.42 -0.21 -12.64
C SER A 13 -6.85 -0.03 -13.14
N VAL A 14 -7.73 -1.00 -12.90
CA VAL A 14 -9.12 -1.01 -13.37
C VAL A 14 -10.00 -0.17 -12.44
N THR A 15 -9.98 -0.48 -11.15
CA THR A 15 -10.69 0.22 -10.08
C THR A 15 -9.92 1.41 -9.53
N LYS A 16 -8.64 1.55 -9.90
CA LYS A 16 -7.72 2.55 -9.36
C LYS A 16 -7.57 2.45 -7.85
N ALA A 17 -7.73 1.26 -7.26
CA ALA A 17 -7.56 1.00 -5.83
C ALA A 17 -6.15 0.47 -5.51
N VAL A 18 -5.79 0.44 -4.23
CA VAL A 18 -4.53 -0.16 -3.77
C VAL A 18 -4.77 -1.15 -2.65
N ILE A 19 -4.11 -2.29 -2.76
CA ILE A 19 -4.11 -3.35 -1.75
C ILE A 19 -2.72 -3.35 -1.14
N VAL A 20 -2.67 -3.25 0.17
CA VAL A 20 -1.42 -3.32 0.93
C VAL A 20 -1.48 -4.51 1.87
N SER A 21 -0.46 -5.35 1.82
CA SER A 21 -0.23 -6.41 2.80
C SER A 21 0.95 -6.01 3.66
N PHE A 22 0.79 -6.06 4.97
CA PHE A 22 1.81 -5.70 5.95
C PHE A 22 1.63 -6.53 7.22
N ARG A 23 2.66 -7.31 7.59
CA ARG A 23 2.68 -8.16 8.81
C ARG A 23 1.49 -9.12 8.89
N GLY A 24 1.15 -9.78 7.79
CA GLY A 24 -0.01 -10.66 7.69
C GLY A 24 -1.38 -9.96 7.67
N ALA A 25 -1.43 -8.63 7.72
CA ALA A 25 -2.67 -7.87 7.56
C ALA A 25 -2.77 -7.33 6.13
N THR A 26 -3.83 -7.72 5.41
CA THR A 26 -4.15 -7.20 4.08
C THR A 26 -5.25 -6.15 4.20
N VAL A 27 -4.93 -4.92 3.79
CA VAL A 27 -5.84 -3.79 3.81
C VAL A 27 -6.15 -3.37 2.38
N TYR A 28 -7.44 -3.32 2.08
CA TYR A 28 -7.95 -2.77 0.83
C TYR A 28 -8.21 -1.28 1.02
N LEU A 29 -7.48 -0.44 0.29
CA LEU A 29 -7.69 1.00 0.26
C LEU A 29 -8.46 1.34 -1.02
N PRO A 30 -9.79 1.60 -0.90
CA PRO A 30 -10.62 1.89 -2.06
C PRO A 30 -10.15 3.18 -2.75
N GLY A 31 -10.00 3.09 -4.07
CA GLY A 31 -9.73 4.22 -4.95
C GLY A 31 -11.00 5.02 -5.29
N PRO A 32 -10.91 5.98 -6.23
CA PRO A 32 -9.90 6.04 -7.27
C PRO A 32 -8.68 6.91 -6.92
N TYR A 33 -7.49 6.32 -7.01
CA TYR A 33 -6.22 7.07 -7.04
C TYR A 33 -5.93 7.56 -8.46
N ALA A 34 -5.36 8.76 -8.59
CA ALA A 34 -5.03 9.33 -9.91
C ALA A 34 -4.00 8.44 -10.63
N ASP A 35 -2.95 8.06 -9.90
CA ASP A 35 -1.80 7.34 -10.45
C ASP A 35 -1.27 6.27 -9.50
N ARG A 36 -0.57 5.28 -10.06
CA ARG A 36 0.10 4.22 -9.28
C ARG A 36 1.03 4.80 -8.21
N LYS A 37 1.72 5.91 -8.50
CA LYS A 37 2.60 6.58 -7.53
C LYS A 37 1.84 7.08 -6.29
N GLU A 38 0.68 7.70 -6.49
CA GLU A 38 -0.16 8.19 -5.40
C GLU A 38 -0.68 7.03 -4.55
N ALA A 39 -1.17 5.96 -5.20
CA ALA A 39 -1.59 4.73 -4.54
C ALA A 39 -0.48 4.12 -3.68
N VAL A 40 0.75 4.02 -4.21
CA VAL A 40 1.91 3.48 -3.46
C VAL A 40 2.25 4.37 -2.28
N LEU A 41 2.28 5.70 -2.45
CA LEU A 41 2.56 6.64 -1.36
C LEU A 41 1.53 6.52 -0.22
N ILE A 42 0.26 6.37 -0.57
CA ILE A 42 -0.82 6.19 0.41
C ILE A 42 -0.70 4.86 1.14
N ALA A 43 -0.39 3.77 0.43
CA ALA A 43 -0.12 2.46 1.03
C ALA A 43 1.10 2.49 1.97
N GLU A 44 2.19 3.12 1.54
CA GLU A 44 3.39 3.30 2.37
C GLU A 44 3.10 4.15 3.60
N ALA A 45 2.34 5.24 3.46
CA ALA A 45 1.91 6.07 4.58
C ALA A 45 0.98 5.31 5.55
N HIS A 46 0.20 4.35 5.06
CA HIS A 46 -0.59 3.46 5.90
C HIS A 46 0.31 2.52 6.70
N CYS A 47 1.29 1.86 6.06
CA CYS A 47 2.28 1.03 6.75
C CYS A 47 3.09 1.81 7.79
N ARG A 48 3.50 3.04 7.48
CA ARG A 48 4.21 3.92 8.44
C ARG A 48 3.36 4.23 9.68
N ARG A 49 2.06 4.48 9.50
CA ARG A 49 1.12 4.66 10.62
C ARG A 49 0.97 3.40 11.48
N LEU A 50 1.11 2.22 10.87
CA LEU A 50 1.09 0.93 11.58
C LEU A 50 2.44 0.55 12.23
N GLY A 51 3.46 1.40 12.11
CA GLY A 51 4.77 1.20 12.75
C GLY A 51 5.87 0.67 11.85
N TRP A 52 5.70 0.73 10.52
CA TRP A 52 6.82 0.53 9.60
C TRP A 52 7.84 1.68 9.73
N ARG A 53 9.07 1.35 10.13
CA ARG A 53 10.24 2.23 10.09
C ARG A 53 11.10 1.78 8.92
N ASP A 54 11.24 2.65 7.93
CA ASP A 54 12.02 2.47 6.69
C ASP A 54 13.46 1.98 6.91
#